data_AF-A0A2N6ADK5-F1
#
_entry.id   AF-A0A2N6ADK5-F1
#
_cell.length_a   1.000
_cell.length_b   1.000
_cell.length_c   1.000
_cell.angle_alpha   90.00
_cell.angle_beta   90.00
_cell.angle_gamma   90.00
#
_symmetry.space_group_name_H-M   'P 1'
#
loop_
_entity.id
_entity.type
_entity.pdbx_description
1 polymer ?
#
loop_
_entity_poly.entity_id
_entity_poly.type
_entity_poly.pdbx_seq_one_letter_code
_entity_poly.pdbx_strand_id
1 'polypeptide(L)'
;MFTNWLTYRAVAEALDARLKNAEILECFTQMKNELVIALRVSDEVQFLQCSVEPRSASLLLKSEFGRARRNSLDLFPDLPGDRIQDIRIAATDRVIRIALHSGRMLHAILFPVRANIVLTDPGSASFESFKHTSLPGGFHALTYDNMLPQFSNDTIDRAFEASDGSVLSALRDIKPWISGTFAG
;
A
#
# COMPACT_ATOMS: atom_id res chain seq x y z
N MET A 1 -9.95 -12.58 1.78
CA MET A 1 -9.50 -11.51 2.70
C MET A 1 -10.33 -10.26 2.43
N PHE A 2 -10.66 -9.46 3.45
CA PHE A 2 -11.44 -8.25 3.26
C PHE A 2 -10.60 -7.18 2.53
N THR A 3 -10.85 -6.97 1.24
CA THR A 3 -10.13 -6.04 0.34
C THR A 3 -10.70 -4.61 0.41
N ASN A 4 -11.11 -4.18 1.60
CA ASN A 4 -11.65 -2.85 1.82
C ASN A 4 -10.57 -1.92 2.42
N TRP A 5 -10.77 -0.62 2.21
CA TRP A 5 -9.84 0.40 2.66
C TRP A 5 -9.66 0.45 4.18
N LEU A 6 -10.71 0.26 4.99
CA LEU A 6 -10.61 0.30 6.46
C LEU A 6 -9.66 -0.78 6.98
N THR A 7 -9.72 -1.98 6.39
CA THR A 7 -8.78 -3.05 6.69
C THR A 7 -7.35 -2.66 6.33
N TYR A 8 -7.13 -2.11 5.13
CA TYR A 8 -5.80 -1.69 4.71
C TYR A 8 -5.27 -0.48 5.49
N ARG A 9 -6.13 0.42 5.96
CA ARG A 9 -5.77 1.52 6.86
C ARG A 9 -5.25 0.97 8.18
N ALA A 10 -5.96 0.01 8.79
CA ALA A 10 -5.50 -0.65 10.02
C ALA A 10 -4.18 -1.40 9.80
N VAL A 11 -3.99 -2.04 8.64
CA VAL A 11 -2.71 -2.65 8.25
C VAL A 11 -1.60 -1.60 8.14
N ALA A 12 -1.84 -0.49 7.44
CA ALA A 12 -0.85 0.57 7.28
C ALA A 12 -0.44 1.19 8.63
N GLU A 13 -1.41 1.42 9.52
CA GLU A 13 -1.17 1.93 10.87
C GLU A 13 -0.34 0.94 11.72
N ALA A 14 -0.68 -0.35 11.70
CA ALA A 14 0.06 -1.37 12.41
C ALA A 14 1.49 -1.56 11.87
N LEU A 15 1.66 -1.52 10.54
CA LEU A 15 2.97 -1.59 9.90
C LEU A 15 3.82 -0.36 10.22
N ASP A 16 3.25 0.85 10.18
CA ASP A 16 3.96 2.08 10.55
C ASP A 16 4.50 2.01 11.97
N ALA A 17 3.66 1.59 12.93
CA ALA A 17 4.05 1.46 14.32
C ALA A 17 5.17 0.41 14.52
N ARG A 18 5.17 -0.69 13.75
CA ARG A 18 6.11 -1.79 13.93
C ARG A 18 7.41 -1.64 13.15
N LEU A 19 7.39 -0.96 12.00
CA LEU A 19 8.49 -0.93 11.03
C LEU A 19 9.14 0.45 10.88
N LYS A 20 8.73 1.46 11.65
CA LYS A 20 9.39 2.76 11.64
C LYS A 20 10.88 2.63 11.96
N ASN A 21 11.72 3.26 11.14
CA ASN A 21 13.18 3.17 11.15
C ASN A 21 13.78 1.79 10.87
N ALA A 22 12.96 0.79 10.49
CA ALA A 22 13.47 -0.52 10.12
C ALA A 22 14.35 -0.40 8.86
N GLU A 23 15.50 -1.07 8.88
CA GLU A 23 16.44 -1.10 7.76
C GLU A 23 16.05 -2.20 6.78
N ILE A 24 15.96 -1.87 5.49
CA ILE A 24 15.73 -2.87 4.45
C ILE A 24 17.03 -3.65 4.24
N LEU A 25 16.96 -4.97 4.38
CA LEU A 25 18.09 -5.87 4.18
C LEU A 25 18.11 -6.43 2.77
N GLU A 26 16.96 -6.89 2.31
CA GLU A 26 16.81 -7.56 1.02
C GLU A 26 15.38 -7.36 0.49
N CYS A 27 15.24 -7.32 -0.83
CA CYS A 27 13.98 -7.32 -1.54
C CYS A 27 14.04 -8.42 -2.61
N PHE A 28 13.16 -9.41 -2.53
CA PHE A 28 13.22 -10.56 -3.44
C PHE A 28 11.84 -11.17 -3.70
N THR A 29 11.76 -11.97 -4.75
CA THR A 29 10.61 -12.82 -5.06
C THR A 29 11.08 -14.28 -5.15
N GLN A 30 10.30 -15.21 -4.61
CA GLN A 30 10.52 -16.65 -4.77
C GLN A 30 9.25 -17.37 -5.24
N MET A 31 8.08 -16.81 -4.94
CA MET A 31 6.80 -17.31 -5.42
C MET A 31 6.20 -16.30 -6.40
N LYS A 32 5.45 -16.80 -7.38
CA LYS A 32 4.74 -15.94 -8.32
C LYS A 32 3.81 -14.98 -7.54
N ASN A 33 3.76 -13.73 -7.98
CA ASN A 33 2.91 -12.69 -7.39
C ASN A 33 3.22 -12.34 -5.93
N GLU A 34 4.43 -12.62 -5.45
CA GLU A 34 4.83 -12.32 -4.09
C GLU A 34 6.20 -11.64 -4.04
N LEU A 35 6.22 -10.41 -3.55
CA LEU A 35 7.44 -9.72 -3.16
C LEU A 35 7.64 -9.90 -1.65
N VAL A 36 8.88 -10.14 -1.23
CA VAL A 36 9.26 -10.19 0.18
C VAL A 36 10.32 -9.14 0.43
N ILE A 37 10.11 -8.33 1.46
CA ILE A 37 11.07 -7.35 1.95
C ILE A 37 11.53 -7.84 3.32
N ALA A 38 12.81 -8.19 3.44
CA ALA A 38 13.43 -8.51 4.72
C ALA A 38 13.88 -7.21 5.38
N LEU A 39 13.53 -7.03 6.65
CA LEU A 39 13.78 -5.81 7.41
C LEU A 39 14.45 -6.12 8.73
N ARG A 40 15.45 -5.34 9.12
CA ARG A 40 16.00 -5.33 10.47
C ARG A 40 15.19 -4.38 11.33
N VAL A 41 14.53 -4.92 12.35
CA VAL A 41 13.74 -4.17 13.34
C VAL A 41 14.39 -4.38 14.69
N SER A 42 15.12 -3.37 15.17
CA SER A 42 16.04 -3.52 16.31
C SER A 42 17.06 -4.64 16.04
N ASP A 43 17.05 -5.72 16.82
CA ASP A 43 17.97 -6.87 16.67
C ASP A 43 17.33 -8.07 15.97
N GLU A 44 16.06 -7.96 15.56
CA GLU A 44 15.32 -9.04 14.89
C GLU A 44 15.19 -8.78 13.38
N VAL A 45 15.12 -9.87 12.61
CA VAL A 45 14.74 -9.80 11.19
C VAL A 45 13.26 -10.13 11.07
N GLN A 46 12.52 -9.26 10.39
CA GLN A 46 11.13 -9.47 10.03
C GLN A 46 10.96 -9.44 8.52
N PHE A 47 9.90 -10.07 8.03
CA PHE A 47 9.64 -10.21 6.60
C PHE A 47 8.28 -9.63 6.27
N LEU A 48 8.25 -8.55 5.50
CA LEU A 48 7.03 -8.02 4.93
C LEU A 48 6.76 -8.75 3.62
N GLN A 49 5.79 -9.66 3.66
CA GLN A 49 5.31 -10.40 2.51
C GLN A 49 4.19 -9.61 1.83
N CYS A 50 4.46 -9.19 0.61
CA CYS A 50 3.58 -8.41 -0.24
C CYS A 50 3.01 -9.33 -1.33
N SER A 51 1.81 -9.86 -1.11
CA SER A 51 1.09 -10.59 -2.15
C SER A 51 0.34 -9.62 -3.06
N VAL A 52 0.53 -9.78 -4.35
CA VAL A 52 -0.23 -9.09 -5.40
C VAL A 52 -1.08 -10.08 -6.20
N GLU A 53 -1.41 -11.23 -5.60
CA GLU A 53 -2.30 -12.23 -6.21
C GLU A 53 -3.70 -11.61 -6.46
N PRO A 54 -4.29 -11.81 -7.65
CA PRO A 54 -5.61 -11.31 -7.94
C PRO A 54 -6.64 -11.72 -6.87
N ARG A 55 -7.45 -10.76 -6.42
CA ARG A 55 -8.48 -10.92 -5.36
C ARG A 55 -7.99 -11.28 -3.96
N SER A 56 -6.68 -11.50 -3.75
CA SER A 56 -6.08 -11.83 -2.46
C SER A 56 -4.86 -10.98 -2.10
N ALA A 57 -4.70 -9.83 -2.75
CA ALA A 57 -3.63 -8.87 -2.46
C ALA A 57 -3.56 -8.52 -0.97
N SER A 58 -2.37 -8.61 -0.40
CA SER A 58 -2.17 -8.48 1.05
C SER A 58 -0.75 -8.04 1.39
N LEU A 59 -0.62 -7.42 2.57
CA LEU A 59 0.66 -7.12 3.22
C LEU A 59 0.65 -7.84 4.56
N LEU A 60 1.57 -8.77 4.75
CA LEU A 60 1.66 -9.60 5.96
C LEU A 60 3.06 -9.52 6.53
N LEU A 61 3.17 -9.16 7.81
CA LEU A 61 4.44 -9.14 8.53
C LEU A 61 4.66 -10.49 9.20
N LYS A 62 5.83 -11.10 8.99
CA LYS A 62 6.21 -12.40 9.54
C LYS A 62 7.54 -12.30 10.30
N SER A 63 7.69 -13.13 11.35
CA SER A 63 8.95 -13.28 12.08
C SER A 63 9.94 -14.21 11.38
N GLU A 64 9.44 -15.12 10.52
CA GLU A 64 10.26 -16.09 9.82
C GLU A 64 9.82 -16.21 8.36
N PHE A 65 10.79 -16.44 7.47
CA PHE A 65 10.54 -16.71 6.06
C PHE A 65 11.54 -17.71 5.50
N GLY A 66 11.05 -18.82 4.94
CA GLY A 66 11.87 -19.87 4.34
C GLY A 66 12.34 -19.50 2.93
N ARG A 67 13.41 -18.69 2.81
CA ARG A 67 13.98 -18.34 1.50
C ARG A 67 14.84 -19.49 0.93
N ALA A 68 14.41 -20.09 -0.17
CA ALA A 68 15.20 -21.04 -0.93
C ALA A 68 15.99 -20.31 -2.04
N ARG A 69 17.26 -19.97 -1.75
CA ARG A 69 18.13 -19.15 -2.61
C ARG A 69 18.23 -19.60 -4.08
N ARG A 70 18.09 -20.90 -4.37
CA ARG A 70 18.17 -21.43 -5.74
C ARG A 70 17.06 -20.93 -6.68
N ASN A 71 15.91 -20.52 -6.13
CA ASN A 71 14.73 -20.11 -6.90
C ASN A 71 14.22 -18.72 -6.51
N SER A 72 15.10 -17.85 -5.99
CA SER A 72 14.75 -16.47 -5.67
C SER A 72 15.40 -15.50 -6.66
N LEU A 73 14.67 -14.46 -7.05
CA LEU A 73 15.17 -13.33 -7.81
C LEU A 73 15.16 -12.09 -6.90
N ASP A 74 16.29 -11.38 -6.84
CA ASP A 74 16.37 -10.09 -6.16
C ASP A 74 15.68 -9.00 -7.00
N LEU A 75 14.97 -8.10 -6.34
CA LEU A 75 14.21 -7.01 -6.94
C LEU A 75 14.51 -5.72 -6.20
N PHE A 76 14.38 -4.57 -6.86
CA PHE A 76 14.64 -3.26 -6.26
C PHE A 76 16.03 -3.21 -5.57
N PRO A 77 17.13 -3.47 -6.32
CA PRO A 77 18.47 -3.65 -5.76
C PRO A 77 19.04 -2.39 -5.06
N ASP A 78 18.40 -1.23 -5.24
CA ASP A 78 18.79 0.04 -4.63
C ASP A 78 18.16 0.28 -3.24
N LEU A 79 17.30 -0.62 -2.76
CA LEU A 79 16.63 -0.49 -1.46
C LEU A 79 17.41 -1.02 -0.25
N PRO A 80 18.21 -2.10 -0.33
CA PRO A 80 19.03 -2.54 0.78
C PRO A 80 19.89 -1.42 1.39
N GLY A 81 19.87 -1.30 2.72
CA GLY A 81 20.54 -0.26 3.50
C GLY A 81 19.71 0.99 3.76
N ASP A 82 18.59 1.20 3.04
CA ASP A 82 17.66 2.29 3.31
C ASP A 82 16.76 1.96 4.52
N ARG A 83 16.09 2.98 5.06
CA ARG A 83 15.24 2.87 6.25
C ARG A 83 13.84 3.37 6.00
N ILE A 84 12.85 2.70 6.59
CA ILE A 84 11.45 3.13 6.55
C ILE A 84 11.28 4.40 7.39
N GLN A 85 10.79 5.46 6.75
CA GLN A 85 10.42 6.71 7.39
C GLN A 85 9.00 6.64 7.95
N ASP A 86 8.03 6.31 7.10
CA ASP A 86 6.62 6.17 7.44
C ASP A 86 5.90 5.21 6.51
N ILE A 87 4.80 4.65 7.00
CA ILE A 87 3.86 3.83 6.24
C ILE A 87 2.47 4.45 6.36
N ARG A 88 1.89 4.79 5.22
CA ARG A 88 0.62 5.52 5.13
C ARG A 88 -0.25 4.95 4.03
N ILE A 89 -1.56 4.86 4.25
CA ILE A 89 -2.55 4.60 3.20
C ILE A 89 -3.02 5.91 2.58
N ALA A 90 -3.31 5.89 1.28
CA ALA A 90 -3.96 7.00 0.62
C ALA A 90 -5.35 7.26 1.21
N ALA A 91 -5.69 8.51 1.51
CA ALA A 91 -6.98 8.89 2.08
C ALA A 91 -8.17 8.44 1.22
N THR A 92 -7.95 8.37 -0.10
CA THR A 92 -9.00 8.09 -1.09
C THR A 92 -8.85 6.77 -1.81
N ASP A 93 -7.84 5.97 -1.46
CA ASP A 93 -7.65 4.73 -2.19
C ASP A 93 -6.87 3.63 -1.47
N ARG A 94 -6.98 2.42 -2.02
CA ARG A 94 -6.31 1.20 -1.53
C ARG A 94 -4.86 1.14 -2.00
N VAL A 95 -4.13 2.23 -1.76
CA VAL A 95 -2.70 2.34 -2.04
C VAL A 95 -2.00 2.61 -0.72
N ILE A 96 -1.15 1.70 -0.28
CA ILE A 96 -0.27 1.91 0.88
C ILE A 96 1.10 2.36 0.36
N ARG A 97 1.60 3.48 0.86
CA ARG A 97 2.93 4.00 0.59
C ARG A 97 3.84 3.70 1.78
N ILE A 98 5.01 3.17 1.48
CA ILE A 98 6.14 3.03 2.41
C ILE A 98 7.17 4.06 1.95
N ALA A 99 7.29 5.17 2.68
CA ALA A 99 8.28 6.20 2.42
C ALA A 99 9.61 5.81 3.08
N LEU A 100 10.72 6.03 2.38
CA LEU A 100 12.06 5.73 2.87
C LEU A 100 12.85 7.01 3.15
N HIS A 101 13.88 6.91 3.99
CA HIS A 101 14.73 8.04 4.37
C HIS A 101 15.49 8.64 3.18
N SER A 102 15.78 7.86 2.15
CA SER A 102 16.36 8.38 0.89
C SER A 102 15.41 9.27 0.08
N GLY A 103 14.12 9.33 0.44
CA GLY A 103 13.07 9.97 -0.36
C GLY A 103 12.40 9.04 -1.37
N ARG A 104 12.91 7.82 -1.56
CA ARG A 104 12.24 6.79 -2.37
C ARG A 104 10.93 6.33 -1.72
N MET A 105 10.01 5.86 -2.54
CA MET A 105 8.71 5.40 -2.07
C MET A 105 8.30 4.09 -2.75
N LEU A 106 7.91 3.10 -1.95
CA LEU A 106 7.22 1.90 -2.41
C LEU A 106 5.71 2.10 -2.28
N HIS A 107 4.97 1.87 -3.36
CA HIS A 107 3.52 1.93 -3.41
C HIS A 107 2.96 0.52 -3.61
N ALA A 108 2.33 0.00 -2.56
CA ALA A 108 1.50 -1.20 -2.63
C ALA A 108 0.10 -0.82 -3.11
N ILE A 109 -0.15 -1.08 -4.39
CA ILE A 109 -1.44 -0.89 -5.04
C ILE A 109 -2.26 -2.16 -4.82
N LEU A 110 -3.39 -2.07 -4.10
CA LEU A 110 -4.11 -3.23 -3.54
C LEU A 110 -5.50 -3.44 -4.15
N PHE A 111 -5.66 -3.08 -5.44
CA PHE A 111 -6.88 -3.39 -6.18
C PHE A 111 -6.91 -4.85 -6.62
N PRO A 112 -8.05 -5.56 -6.52
CA PRO A 112 -8.15 -6.98 -6.84
C PRO A 112 -7.60 -7.40 -8.22
N VAL A 113 -7.66 -6.55 -9.24
CA VAL A 113 -7.21 -6.87 -10.61
C VAL A 113 -5.90 -6.18 -10.99
N ARG A 114 -5.58 -5.05 -10.35
CA ARG A 114 -4.39 -4.23 -10.64
C ARG A 114 -3.38 -4.23 -9.49
N ALA A 115 -3.40 -5.27 -8.66
CA ALA A 115 -2.52 -5.34 -7.50
C ALA A 115 -1.06 -5.35 -7.96
N ASN A 116 -0.25 -4.47 -7.40
CA ASN A 116 1.15 -4.31 -7.79
C ASN A 116 1.96 -3.64 -6.66
N ILE A 117 3.29 -3.80 -6.72
CA ILE A 117 4.24 -3.02 -5.92
C ILE A 117 5.06 -2.18 -6.88
N VAL A 118 5.16 -0.88 -6.61
CA VAL A 118 5.84 0.09 -7.49
C VAL A 118 6.84 0.90 -6.68
N LEU A 119 8.07 0.99 -7.15
CA LEU A 119 9.11 1.85 -6.61
C LEU A 119 9.18 3.15 -7.40
N THR A 120 9.24 4.27 -6.70
CA THR A 120 9.45 5.60 -7.27
C THR A 120 10.63 6.28 -6.61
N ASP A 121 11.38 7.05 -7.41
CA ASP A 121 12.49 7.86 -6.93
C ASP A 121 12.05 9.31 -6.68
N PRO A 122 12.65 9.99 -5.69
CA PRO A 122 12.33 11.38 -5.39
C PRO A 122 12.61 12.27 -6.62
N GLY A 123 11.59 13.01 -7.06
CA GLY A 123 11.70 13.94 -8.18
C GLY A 123 11.75 13.29 -9.56
N SER A 124 11.58 11.97 -9.68
CA SER A 124 11.51 11.28 -10.97
C SER A 124 10.07 10.95 -11.36
N ALA A 125 9.79 11.04 -12.66
CA ALA A 125 8.56 10.51 -13.26
C ALA A 125 8.67 9.01 -13.60
N SER A 126 9.88 8.45 -13.57
CA SER A 126 10.11 7.01 -13.81
C SER A 126 9.77 6.19 -12.56
N PHE A 127 9.36 4.95 -12.80
CA PHE A 127 9.09 3.99 -11.74
C PHE A 127 9.52 2.58 -12.16
N GLU A 128 9.90 1.77 -11.20
CA GLU A 128 10.09 0.32 -11.36
C GLU A 128 8.86 -0.40 -10.78
N SER A 129 8.35 -1.43 -11.45
CA SER A 129 7.15 -2.14 -11.03
C SER A 129 7.40 -3.64 -10.91
N PHE A 130 6.90 -4.27 -9.85
CA PHE A 130 7.01 -5.71 -9.66
C PHE A 130 6.29 -6.51 -10.77
N LYS A 131 5.11 -6.07 -11.18
CA LYS A 131 4.41 -6.59 -12.36
C LYS A 131 4.44 -5.59 -13.50
N HIS A 132 4.78 -6.05 -14.70
CA HIS A 132 4.70 -5.27 -15.93
C HIS A 132 3.24 -5.20 -16.46
N THR A 133 2.39 -4.49 -15.73
CA THR A 133 0.97 -4.27 -16.07
C THR A 133 0.63 -2.78 -15.99
N SER A 134 -0.44 -2.36 -16.68
CA SER A 134 -0.94 -0.99 -16.55
C SER A 134 -1.25 -0.65 -15.09
N LEU A 135 -0.77 0.51 -14.65
CA LEU A 135 -0.98 1.06 -13.32
C LEU A 135 -2.05 2.14 -13.36
N PRO A 136 -2.84 2.33 -12.28
CA PRO A 136 -3.72 3.49 -12.17
C PRO A 136 -2.90 4.79 -12.23
N GLY A 137 -3.29 5.77 -13.05
CA GLY A 137 -2.55 7.04 -13.13
C GLY A 137 -2.64 7.85 -11.84
N GLY A 138 -1.58 8.60 -11.49
CA GLY A 138 -1.62 9.55 -10.38
C GLY A 138 -1.53 8.97 -8.96
N PHE A 139 -1.23 7.66 -8.80
CA PHE A 139 -1.09 7.03 -7.48
C PHE A 139 -0.06 7.74 -6.58
N HIS A 140 0.99 8.32 -7.14
CA HIS A 140 2.04 9.03 -6.40
C HIS A 140 1.60 10.40 -5.87
N ALA A 141 0.55 11.00 -6.45
CA ALA A 141 0.05 12.33 -6.10
C ALA A 141 -1.12 12.31 -5.10
N LEU A 142 -1.44 11.15 -4.53
CA LEU A 142 -2.49 11.01 -3.52
C LEU A 142 -2.08 11.64 -2.18
N THR A 143 -3.07 11.98 -1.35
CA THR A 143 -2.84 12.36 0.05
C THR A 143 -2.73 11.10 0.92
N TYR A 144 -1.72 11.03 1.79
CA TYR A 144 -1.38 9.86 2.59
C TYR A 144 -1.25 10.22 4.07
N ASP A 145 -2.14 9.71 4.93
CA ASP A 145 -2.24 10.19 6.33
C ASP A 145 -2.68 9.15 7.38
N ASN A 146 -3.16 7.96 6.98
CA ASN A 146 -3.80 6.96 7.86
C ASN A 146 -5.01 7.47 8.66
N MET A 147 -5.49 8.69 8.38
CA MET A 147 -6.50 9.34 9.19
C MET A 147 -7.83 8.65 9.00
N LEU A 148 -8.53 8.42 10.11
CA LEU A 148 -9.93 8.09 10.01
C LEU A 148 -10.67 9.32 9.49
N PRO A 149 -11.49 9.14 8.48
CA PRO A 149 -12.32 10.20 7.96
C PRO A 149 -13.34 10.63 9.01
N GLN A 150 -13.46 11.94 9.16
CA GLN A 150 -14.41 12.55 10.07
C GLN A 150 -15.67 12.93 9.30
N PHE A 151 -16.81 12.59 9.89
CA PHE A 151 -18.12 12.93 9.34
C PHE A 151 -18.89 13.76 10.35
N SER A 152 -19.56 14.80 9.85
CA SER A 152 -20.57 15.53 10.60
C SER A 152 -21.96 15.20 10.05
N ASN A 153 -23.00 15.35 10.88
CA ASN A 153 -24.38 15.17 10.44
C ASN A 153 -24.68 16.09 9.25
N ASP A 154 -24.27 17.36 9.31
CA ASP A 154 -24.40 18.32 8.20
C ASP A 154 -23.76 17.83 6.90
N THR A 155 -22.59 17.17 6.97
CA THR A 155 -21.92 16.62 5.77
C THR A 155 -22.74 15.50 5.15
N ILE A 156 -23.31 14.64 6.00
CA ILE A 156 -24.15 13.52 5.57
C ILE A 156 -25.45 14.06 4.97
N ASP A 157 -26.13 14.97 5.66
CA ASP A 157 -27.40 15.57 5.25
C ASP A 157 -27.26 16.28 3.90
N ARG A 158 -26.22 17.10 3.72
CA ARG A 158 -25.94 17.77 2.42
C ARG A 158 -25.72 16.78 1.28
N ALA A 159 -25.02 15.68 1.53
CA ALA A 159 -24.80 14.67 0.50
C ALA A 159 -26.07 13.87 0.19
N PHE A 160 -26.95 13.66 1.16
CA PHE A 160 -28.27 13.10 0.92
C PHE A 160 -29.14 14.03 0.09
N GLU A 161 -29.20 15.32 0.44
CA GLU A 161 -29.95 16.35 -0.30
C GLU A 161 -29.44 16.55 -1.73
N ALA A 162 -28.12 16.48 -1.93
CA ALA A 162 -27.50 16.61 -3.25
C ALA A 162 -27.66 15.37 -4.14
N SER A 163 -27.99 14.23 -3.55
CA SER A 163 -28.21 12.98 -4.29
C SER A 163 -29.64 12.91 -4.84
N ASP A 164 -29.87 12.01 -5.79
CA ASP A 164 -31.18 11.70 -6.37
C ASP A 164 -32.12 10.94 -5.39
N GLY A 165 -31.93 11.11 -4.08
CA GLY A 165 -32.56 10.32 -3.01
C GLY A 165 -31.94 8.94 -2.82
N SER A 166 -30.90 8.59 -3.59
CA SER A 166 -30.19 7.32 -3.45
C SER A 166 -29.14 7.40 -2.35
N VAL A 167 -29.32 6.59 -1.31
CA VAL A 167 -28.31 6.36 -0.25
C VAL A 167 -26.94 6.02 -0.83
N LEU A 168 -26.91 5.23 -1.92
CA LEU A 168 -25.67 4.81 -2.55
C LEU A 168 -24.97 5.96 -3.30
N SER A 169 -25.75 6.91 -3.84
CA SER A 169 -25.23 8.11 -4.48
C SER A 169 -24.68 9.08 -3.42
N ALA A 170 -25.45 9.36 -2.37
CA ALA A 170 -24.98 10.14 -1.22
C ALA A 170 -23.71 9.55 -0.58
N LEU A 171 -23.68 8.24 -0.39
CA LEU A 171 -22.51 7.55 0.14
C LEU A 171 -21.30 7.60 -0.80
N ARG A 172 -21.47 7.76 -2.12
CA ARG A 172 -20.36 7.97 -3.05
C ARG A 172 -19.79 9.38 -2.92
N ASP A 173 -20.65 10.38 -2.73
CA ASP A 173 -20.23 11.78 -2.56
C ASP A 173 -19.54 12.01 -1.21
N ILE A 174 -19.98 11.29 -0.18
CA ILE A 174 -19.33 11.27 1.14
C ILE A 174 -18.01 10.48 1.08
N LYS A 175 -17.63 9.90 -0.07
CA LYS A 175 -16.58 8.88 -0.11
C LYS A 175 -15.35 9.11 -0.96
N PRO A 176 -14.25 9.03 -0.22
CA PRO A 176 -13.00 8.50 -0.70
C PRO A 176 -12.89 6.94 -0.77
N TRP A 177 -13.53 6.12 0.09
CA TRP A 177 -13.13 4.68 0.26
C TRP A 177 -14.18 3.53 0.15
N ILE A 178 -15.40 3.70 -0.41
CA ILE A 178 -16.35 2.55 -0.71
C ILE A 178 -15.94 2.02 -2.06
N SER A 179 -15.72 2.95 -2.99
CA SER A 179 -15.29 2.64 -4.33
C SER A 179 -13.77 2.77 -4.39
N GLY A 180 -13.20 3.93 -4.04
CA GLY A 180 -11.81 4.29 -4.34
C GLY A 180 -11.74 5.07 -5.65
N THR A 181 -10.89 6.10 -5.73
CA THR A 181 -10.77 6.97 -6.91
C THR A 181 -10.47 6.16 -8.17
N PHE A 182 -9.65 5.13 -8.04
CA PHE A 182 -9.29 4.29 -9.17
C PHE A 182 -10.16 3.06 -9.34
N ALA A 183 -11.17 2.79 -8.51
CA ALA A 183 -11.92 1.52 -8.61
C ALA A 183 -12.90 1.39 -9.77
N GLY A 184 -12.91 2.37 -10.69
CA GLY A 184 -13.49 2.24 -12.03
C GLY A 184 -12.66 1.36 -12.96
#